data_AF-A0A329SYK6-F1
#
_entry.id   AF-A0A329SYK6-F1
#
_cell.length_a   1.000
_cell.length_b   1.000
_cell.length_c   1.000
_cell.angle_alpha   90.00
_cell.angle_beta   90.00
_cell.angle_gamma   90.00
#
_symmetry.space_group_name_H-M   'P 1'
#
loop_
_entity.id
_entity.type
_entity.pdbx_description
1 polymer ?
#
loop_
_entity_poly.entity_id
_entity_poly.type
_entity_poly.pdbx_seq_one_letter_code
_entity_poly.pdbx_strand_id
1 'polypeptide(L)'
;MARALGAKDISPKTRVAVVVYLATLSREGRIRYGTIERTKKLFQLSRAAIEVMWGLRDDPAAIVQPRRSYLPRKTRLSAKKVGERVAAVPLCQRQTLRSLETASGIPRSTLHRYLKTKFLR
;
A
#
# COMPACT_ATOMS: atom_id res chain seq x y z
N MET A 1 12.32 -4.56 13.98
CA MET A 1 11.45 -3.36 14.03
C MET A 1 10.27 -3.53 13.08
N ALA A 2 9.13 -4.05 13.57
CA ALA A 2 7.91 -4.13 12.78
C ALA A 2 7.30 -2.73 12.65
N ARG A 3 7.11 -2.24 11.42
CA ARG A 3 6.43 -0.95 11.19
C ARG A 3 4.95 -1.12 11.50
N ALA A 4 4.37 -0.13 12.18
CA ALA A 4 2.94 -0.10 12.51
C ALA A 4 2.10 -0.41 11.26
N LEU A 5 1.40 -1.54 11.30
CA LEU A 5 0.44 -1.94 10.28
C LEU A 5 -0.74 -0.96 10.38
N GLY A 6 -0.93 -0.16 9.34
CA GLY A 6 -2.18 0.58 9.15
C GLY A 6 -2.37 1.79 10.06
N ALA A 7 -1.48 2.78 9.99
CA ALA A 7 -1.92 4.14 10.29
C ALA A 7 -3.13 4.42 9.39
N LYS A 8 -4.32 4.59 10.00
CA LYS A 8 -5.56 4.87 9.28
C LYS A 8 -5.31 6.08 8.39
N ASP A 9 -5.64 5.92 7.12
CA ASP A 9 -5.51 7.01 6.17
C ASP A 9 -6.41 8.19 6.60
N ILE A 10 -5.97 9.42 6.33
CA ILE A 10 -6.78 10.61 6.60
C ILE A 10 -7.99 10.52 5.68
N SER A 11 -9.19 10.53 6.25
CA SER A 11 -10.45 10.47 5.50
C SER A 11 -10.47 11.54 4.40
N PRO A 12 -10.88 11.21 3.17
CA PRO A 12 -10.99 12.19 2.08
C PRO A 12 -11.82 13.41 2.46
N LYS A 13 -12.89 13.22 3.25
CA LYS A 13 -13.71 14.31 3.78
C LYS A 13 -12.90 15.29 4.63
N THR A 14 -12.03 14.78 5.49
CA THR A 14 -11.15 15.61 6.32
C THR A 14 -10.13 16.35 5.47
N ARG A 15 -9.58 15.72 4.43
CA ARG A 15 -8.62 16.37 3.52
C ARG A 15 -9.24 17.55 2.79
N VAL A 16 -10.45 17.37 2.24
CA VAL A 16 -11.21 18.45 1.59
C VAL A 16 -11.52 19.57 2.58
N ALA A 17 -11.98 19.23 3.79
CA ALA A 17 -12.26 20.23 4.82
C ALA A 17 -11.03 21.08 5.19
N VAL A 18 -9.85 20.46 5.30
CA VAL A 18 -8.60 21.19 5.57
C VAL A 18 -8.24 22.12 4.42
N VAL A 19 -8.31 21.66 3.17
CA VAL A 19 -7.97 22.48 2.00
C VAL A 19 -8.93 23.67 1.87
N VAL A 20 -10.23 23.45 2.03
CA VAL A 20 -11.24 24.53 2.01
C VAL A 20 -10.99 25.52 3.15
N TYR A 21 -10.70 25.04 4.36
CA TYR A 21 -10.38 25.91 5.50
C TYR A 21 -9.11 26.74 5.29
N LEU A 22 -8.08 26.17 4.65
CA LEU A 22 -6.88 26.92 4.30
C LEU A 22 -7.16 27.94 3.19
N ALA A 23 -8.01 27.59 2.22
CA ALA A 23 -8.38 28.49 1.13
C ALA A 23 -9.11 29.73 1.65
N THR A 24 -10.03 29.59 2.60
CA THR A 24 -10.74 30.75 3.21
C THR A 24 -9.83 31.67 4.00
N LEU A 25 -8.71 31.16 4.53
CA LEU A 25 -7.72 31.93 5.28
C LEU A 25 -6.55 32.44 4.41
N SER A 26 -6.50 32.00 3.15
CA SER A 26 -5.47 32.43 2.21
C SER A 26 -5.80 33.80 1.63
N ARG A 27 -4.76 34.60 1.35
CA ARG A 27 -4.86 35.79 0.50
C ARG A 27 -3.90 35.58 -0.66
N GLU A 28 -4.39 35.72 -1.89
CA GLU A 28 -3.61 35.53 -3.12
C GLU A 28 -2.93 34.14 -3.20
N GLY A 29 -3.58 33.09 -2.66
CA GLY A 29 -3.01 31.74 -2.62
C GLY A 29 -1.88 31.54 -1.61
N ARG A 30 -1.56 32.57 -0.79
CA ARG A 30 -0.57 32.47 0.29
C ARG A 30 -1.26 32.32 1.64
N ILE A 31 -0.77 31.37 2.42
CA ILE A 31 -1.21 31.14 3.79
C ILE A 31 -0.47 32.12 4.71
N ARG A 32 -1.20 32.78 5.61
CA ARG A 32 -0.61 33.67 6.63
C ARG A 32 0.21 32.89 7.66
N TYR A 33 1.17 33.59 8.27
CA TYR A 33 1.96 33.04 9.37
C TYR A 33 1.04 32.55 10.51
N GLY A 34 1.36 31.39 11.08
CA GLY A 34 0.61 30.79 12.18
C GLY A 34 -0.69 30.07 11.79
N THR A 35 -1.18 30.23 10.55
CA THR A 35 -2.40 29.54 10.11
C THR A 35 -2.23 28.02 10.16
N ILE A 36 -1.10 27.48 9.71
CA ILE A 36 -0.81 26.04 9.75
C ILE A 36 -0.87 25.48 11.17
N GLU A 37 -0.35 26.23 12.16
CA GLU A 37 -0.39 25.81 13.57
C GLU A 37 -1.83 25.82 14.11
N ARG A 38 -2.65 26.78 13.66
CA ARG A 38 -4.09 26.82 13.97
C ARG A 38 -4.83 25.62 13.35
N THR A 39 -4.53 25.29 12.08
CA THR A 39 -5.13 24.14 11.39
C THR A 39 -4.72 22.82 12.05
N LYS A 40 -3.46 22.70 12.47
CA LYS A 40 -2.94 21.56 13.22
C LYS A 40 -3.70 21.34 14.54
N LYS A 41 -3.96 22.40 15.31
CA LYS A 41 -4.76 22.31 16.54
C LYS A 41 -6.21 21.91 16.26
N LEU A 42 -6.81 22.45 15.19
CA LEU A 42 -8.22 22.20 14.86
C LEU A 42 -8.46 20.78 14.34
N PHE A 43 -7.62 20.29 13.43
CA PHE A 43 -7.80 19.00 12.76
C PHE A 43 -6.96 17.87 13.37
N GLN A 44 -6.10 18.16 14.35
CA GLN A 44 -5.19 17.21 15.00
C GLN A 44 -4.29 16.45 14.00
N LEU A 45 -3.86 17.14 12.94
CA LEU A 45 -3.00 16.59 11.89
C LEU A 45 -1.57 17.12 12.01
N SER A 46 -0.61 16.35 11.53
CA SER A 46 0.78 16.80 11.47
C SER A 46 0.93 17.98 10.50
N ARG A 47 1.89 18.87 10.79
CA ARG A 47 2.25 19.98 9.90
C ARG A 47 2.56 19.50 8.47
N ALA A 48 3.34 18.41 8.36
CA ALA A 48 3.70 17.82 7.07
C ALA A 48 2.47 17.34 6.28
N ALA A 49 1.48 16.73 6.93
CA ALA A 49 0.25 16.32 6.25
C ALA A 49 -0.52 17.53 5.71
N ILE A 50 -0.58 18.62 6.47
CA ILE A 50 -1.26 19.87 6.08
C ILE A 50 -0.56 20.51 4.87
N GLU A 51 0.77 20.57 4.89
CA GLU A 51 1.56 21.11 3.78
C GLU A 51 1.39 20.28 2.50
N VAL A 52 1.40 18.95 2.60
CA VAL A 52 1.14 18.05 1.46
C VAL A 52 -0.28 18.28 0.90
N MET A 53 -1.30 18.34 1.76
CA MET A 53 -2.67 18.61 1.31
C MET A 53 -2.81 19.96 0.63
N TRP A 54 -2.15 21.00 1.14
CA TRP A 54 -2.15 22.33 0.51
C TRP A 54 -1.40 22.36 -0.83
N GLY A 55 -0.33 21.57 -0.95
CA GLY A 55 0.38 21.38 -2.22
C GLY A 55 -0.50 20.76 -3.31
N LEU A 56 -1.45 19.91 -2.92
CA LEU A 56 -2.40 19.24 -3.82
C LEU A 56 -3.64 20.07 -4.17
N ARG A 57 -3.74 21.33 -3.72
CA ARG A 57 -4.95 22.17 -3.89
C ARG A 57 -5.36 22.39 -5.35
N ASP A 58 -4.40 22.33 -6.28
CA ASP A 58 -4.63 22.57 -7.70
C ASP A 58 -5.21 21.33 -8.42
N ASP A 59 -5.18 20.15 -7.77
CA ASP A 59 -5.76 18.90 -8.28
C ASP A 59 -6.79 18.32 -7.29
N PRO A 60 -8.11 18.55 -7.52
CA PRO A 60 -9.15 18.06 -6.62
C PRO A 60 -9.23 16.52 -6.59
N ALA A 61 -8.81 15.84 -7.66
CA ALA A 61 -8.79 14.37 -7.69
C ALA A 61 -7.70 13.83 -6.76
N ALA A 62 -6.52 14.45 -6.73
CA ALA A 62 -5.42 14.03 -5.86
C ALA A 62 -5.74 14.18 -4.36
N ILE A 63 -6.56 15.17 -3.98
CA ILE A 63 -6.97 15.37 -2.58
C ILE A 63 -7.81 14.18 -2.09
N VAL A 64 -8.72 13.70 -2.93
CA VAL A 64 -9.71 12.67 -2.58
C VAL A 64 -9.14 11.25 -2.72
N GLN A 65 -8.09 11.08 -3.52
CA GLN A 65 -7.51 9.76 -3.76
C GLN A 65 -7.01 9.11 -2.46
N PRO A 66 -7.43 7.86 -2.19
CA PRO A 66 -6.94 7.13 -1.03
C PRO A 66 -5.43 6.93 -1.16
N ARG A 67 -4.74 6.81 -0.02
CA ARG A 67 -3.31 6.51 0.00
C ARG A 67 -3.05 5.25 -0.82
N ARG A 68 -2.14 5.37 -1.79
CA ARG A 68 -1.72 4.25 -2.63
C ARG A 68 -1.27 3.11 -1.72
N SER A 69 -1.93 1.96 -1.85
CA SER A 69 -1.50 0.74 -1.19
C SER A 69 -0.06 0.45 -1.57
N TYR A 70 0.73 0.00 -0.60
CA TYR A 70 2.07 -0.48 -0.89
C TYR A 70 1.99 -1.55 -1.97
N LEU A 71 2.79 -1.40 -3.01
CA LEU A 71 2.89 -2.43 -4.02
C LEU A 71 3.36 -3.72 -3.33
N PRO A 72 2.71 -4.86 -3.63
CA PRO A 72 3.13 -6.13 -3.07
C PRO A 72 4.58 -6.38 -3.47
N ARG A 73 5.38 -6.90 -2.53
CA ARG A 73 6.79 -7.18 -2.78
C ARG A 73 6.90 -8.14 -3.97
N LYS A 74 7.71 -7.78 -4.97
CA LYS A 74 7.95 -8.65 -6.14
C LYS A 74 8.38 -10.03 -5.67
N THR A 75 7.65 -11.05 -6.10
CA THR A 75 8.01 -12.44 -5.79
C THR A 75 9.16 -12.85 -6.72
N ARG A 76 10.22 -13.47 -6.16
CA ARG A 76 11.40 -13.89 -6.93
C ARG A 76 11.08 -14.92 -8.03
N LEU A 77 10.02 -15.70 -7.85
CA LEU A 77 9.52 -16.68 -8.81
C LEU A 77 8.12 -16.25 -9.25
N SER A 78 7.92 -16.13 -10.55
CA SER A 78 6.57 -15.87 -11.10
C SER A 78 5.71 -17.12 -10.93
N ALA A 79 4.40 -16.90 -10.76
CA ALA A 79 3.46 -17.99 -10.59
C ALA A 79 3.49 -18.96 -11.79
N LYS A 80 3.59 -18.43 -13.01
CA LYS A 80 3.78 -19.20 -14.25
C LYS A 80 4.98 -20.15 -14.18
N LYS A 81 6.15 -19.64 -13.77
CA LYS A 81 7.40 -20.43 -13.66
C LYS A 81 7.32 -21.51 -12.57
N VAL A 82 6.56 -21.24 -11.50
CA VAL A 82 6.26 -22.24 -10.47
C VAL A 82 5.36 -23.35 -11.05
N GLY A 83 4.32 -22.98 -11.79
CA GLY A 83 3.41 -23.92 -12.45
C GLY A 83 4.13 -24.84 -13.44
N GLU A 84 4.98 -24.28 -14.30
CA GLU A 84 5.79 -25.04 -15.27
C GLU A 84 6.70 -26.07 -14.57
N ARG A 85 7.39 -25.65 -13.51
CA ARG A 85 8.27 -26.55 -12.74
C ARG A 85 7.50 -27.65 -12.03
N VAL A 86 6.34 -27.34 -11.44
CA VAL A 86 5.49 -28.34 -10.80
C VAL A 86 4.90 -29.29 -11.84
N ALA A 87 4.51 -28.80 -13.01
CA ALA A 87 3.98 -29.60 -14.11
C ALA A 87 5.03 -30.55 -14.73
N ALA A 88 6.31 -30.18 -14.68
CA ALA A 88 7.41 -31.04 -15.12
C ALA A 88 7.75 -32.18 -14.14
N VAL A 89 7.36 -32.08 -12.87
CA VAL A 89 7.64 -33.12 -11.86
C VAL A 89 6.71 -34.32 -12.07
N PRO A 90 7.18 -35.58 -12.09
CA PRO A 90 6.32 -36.77 -12.18
C PRO A 90 5.26 -36.82 -11.06
N LEU A 91 4.04 -37.30 -11.36
CA LEU A 91 2.93 -37.32 -10.40
C LEU A 91 3.25 -38.06 -9.10
N CYS A 92 4.00 -39.17 -9.18
CA CYS A 92 4.45 -39.93 -8.02
C CYS A 92 5.30 -39.10 -7.03
N GLN A 93 5.95 -38.02 -7.51
CA GLN A 93 6.79 -37.14 -6.69
C GLN A 93 6.05 -35.88 -6.19
N ARG A 94 4.78 -35.67 -6.57
CA ARG A 94 3.97 -34.51 -6.14
C ARG A 94 3.17 -34.74 -4.85
N GLN A 95 3.31 -35.90 -4.23
CA GLN A 95 2.46 -36.31 -3.10
C GLN A 95 2.68 -35.49 -1.82
N THR A 96 3.92 -35.03 -1.58
CA THR A 96 4.25 -34.24 -0.40
C THR A 96 4.98 -32.96 -0.78
N LEU A 97 4.85 -31.90 0.02
CA LEU A 97 5.63 -30.68 -0.16
C LEU A 97 7.14 -30.92 -0.06
N ARG A 98 7.56 -31.95 0.69
CA ARG A 98 8.97 -32.37 0.81
C ARG A 98 9.47 -33.01 -0.48
N SER A 99 8.75 -33.96 -1.06
CA SER A 99 9.13 -34.56 -2.34
C SER A 99 9.07 -33.55 -3.49
N LEU A 100 8.06 -32.67 -3.49
CA LEU A 100 7.89 -31.64 -4.52
C LEU A 100 8.99 -30.58 -4.48
N GLU A 101 9.46 -30.19 -3.30
CA GLU A 101 10.62 -29.29 -3.16
C GLU A 101 11.88 -29.91 -3.77
N THR A 102 12.18 -31.17 -3.41
CA THR A 102 13.35 -31.88 -3.94
C THR A 102 13.30 -32.01 -5.45
N ALA A 103 12.12 -32.31 -6.02
CA ALA A 103 11.96 -32.50 -7.47
C ALA A 103 11.86 -31.19 -8.28
N SER A 104 11.26 -30.13 -7.73
CA SER A 104 11.06 -28.85 -8.44
C SER A 104 12.14 -27.79 -8.16
N GLY A 105 12.95 -27.99 -7.12
CA GLY A 105 13.92 -27.01 -6.62
C GLY A 105 13.28 -25.73 -6.08
N ILE A 106 11.98 -25.77 -5.73
CA ILE A 106 11.24 -24.64 -5.19
C ILE A 106 11.11 -24.80 -3.67
N PRO A 107 11.46 -23.78 -2.87
CA PRO A 107 11.34 -23.87 -1.42
C PRO A 107 9.91 -24.21 -0.95
N ARG A 108 9.78 -25.08 0.05
CA ARG A 108 8.49 -25.47 0.66
C ARG A 108 7.58 -24.29 1.01
N SER A 109 8.14 -23.22 1.57
CA SER A 109 7.39 -22.03 1.96
C SER A 109 6.71 -21.34 0.77
N THR A 110 7.35 -21.39 -0.40
CA THR A 110 6.82 -20.82 -1.65
C THR A 110 5.72 -21.72 -2.22
N LEU A 111 5.95 -23.03 -2.25
CA LEU A 111 4.95 -24.02 -2.69
C LEU A 111 3.68 -23.97 -1.82
N HIS A 112 3.84 -23.99 -0.49
CA HIS A 112 2.75 -23.90 0.47
C HIS A 112 1.94 -22.60 0.30
N ARG A 113 2.60 -21.47 0.08
CA ARG A 113 1.93 -20.20 -0.20
C ARG A 113 1.07 -20.28 -1.46
N TYR A 114 1.60 -20.86 -2.56
CA TYR A 114 0.87 -20.97 -3.82
C TYR A 114 -0.30 -21.96 -3.76
N LEU A 115 -0.19 -23.03 -2.96
CA LEU A 115 -1.31 -23.93 -2.65
C LEU A 115 -2.39 -23.20 -1.83
N LYS A 116 -2.01 -22.43 -0.81
CA LYS A 116 -2.94 -21.63 -0.01
C LYS A 116 -3.68 -20.57 -0.85
N THR A 117 -3.02 -19.99 -1.84
CA THR A 117 -3.64 -19.06 -2.79
C THR A 117 -4.39 -19.77 -3.94
N LYS A 118 -4.54 -21.11 -3.90
CA LYS A 118 -5.20 -21.95 -4.91
C LYS A 118 -4.66 -21.79 -6.34
N PHE A 119 -3.40 -21.36 -6.47
CA PHE A 119 -2.76 -21.18 -7.77
C PHE A 119 -2.24 -22.52 -8.32
N LEU A 120 -1.78 -23.40 -7.43
CA LEU A 120 -1.46 -24.80 -7.73
C LEU A 120 -2.63 -25.67 -7.28
N ARG A 121 -2.99 -26.68 -8.08
CA ARG A 121 -4.01 -27.68 -7.78
C ARG A 121 -3.35 -29.06 -7.72
#